data_AF-A0A1I8CZS2-F1
#
_entry.id   AF-A0A1I8CZS2-F1
#
_cell.length_a   1.000
_cell.length_b   1.000
_cell.length_c   1.000
_cell.angle_alpha   90.00
_cell.angle_beta   90.00
_cell.angle_gamma   90.00
#
_symmetry.space_group_name_H-M   'P 1'
#
loop_
_entity.id
_entity.type
_entity.pdbx_description
1 polymer ?
#
loop_
_entity_poly.entity_id
_entity_poly.type
_entity_poly.pdbx_seq_one_letter_code
_entity_poly.pdbx_strand_id
1 'polypeptide(L)'
;MSGEKITITLDSLRDPNTLDLLKTRKRLSSFRHWPYDGESYTSLTLALNGFMMASNESCGLSAICICCQKDLQWDSTDDVPSEHR
;
A
#
# COMPACT_ATOMS: atom_id res chain seq x y z
N MET A 1 -1.00 -0.92 -23.76
CA MET A 1 -0.94 0.32 -22.96
C MET A 1 0.49 0.84 -23.01
N SER A 2 0.72 2.00 -23.62
CA SER A 2 2.03 2.65 -23.62
C SER A 2 2.25 3.25 -22.25
N GLY A 3 3.15 2.68 -21.44
CA GLY A 3 3.53 3.26 -20.16
C GLY A 3 4.36 4.52 -20.41
N GLU A 4 3.95 5.67 -19.85
CA GLU A 4 4.78 6.87 -19.85
C GLU A 4 6.08 6.61 -19.08
N LYS A 5 7.21 6.99 -19.68
CA LYS A 5 8.50 6.98 -18.99
C LYS A 5 8.53 8.17 -18.03
N ILE A 6 8.39 7.89 -16.74
CA ILE A 6 8.61 8.88 -15.68
C ILE A 6 10.13 9.03 -15.47
N THR A 7 10.63 10.23 -15.72
CA THR A 7 12.04 10.59 -15.41
C THR A 7 12.09 11.20 -14.02
N ILE A 8 12.83 10.57 -13.10
CA ILE A 8 13.01 11.06 -11.73
C ILE A 8 14.34 11.81 -11.64
N THR A 9 14.30 13.05 -11.15
CA THR A 9 15.47 13.89 -10.90
C THR A 9 15.71 14.07 -9.40
N LEU A 10 16.92 14.45 -9.01
CA LEU A 10 17.22 14.75 -7.60
C LEU A 10 16.34 15.87 -7.03
N ASP A 11 15.99 16.87 -7.85
CA ASP A 11 15.09 17.95 -7.43
C ASP A 11 13.65 17.46 -7.25
N SER A 12 13.16 16.56 -8.12
CA SER A 12 11.85 15.95 -7.93
C SER A 12 11.76 15.13 -6.64
N LEU A 13 12.87 14.54 -6.16
CA LEU A 13 12.88 13.81 -4.89
C LEU A 13 12.71 14.72 -3.66
N ARG A 14 12.93 16.03 -3.81
CA ARG A 14 12.69 17.01 -2.74
C ARG A 14 11.23 17.42 -2.67
N ASP A 15 10.45 17.21 -3.73
CA ASP A 15 9.01 17.43 -3.73
C ASP A 15 8.31 16.37 -2.86
N PRO A 16 7.57 16.76 -1.81
CA PRO A 16 6.90 15.82 -0.92
C PRO A 16 5.91 14.89 -1.63
N ASN A 17 5.24 15.36 -2.67
CA ASN A 17 4.26 14.55 -3.41
C ASN A 17 4.96 13.44 -4.21
N THR A 18 6.06 13.78 -4.89
CA THR A 18 6.89 12.80 -5.60
C THR A 18 7.45 11.77 -4.64
N LEU A 19 7.95 12.20 -3.48
CA LEU A 19 8.47 11.30 -2.46
C LEU A 19 7.36 10.37 -1.91
N ASP A 20 6.15 10.90 -1.68
CA ASP A 20 5.02 10.10 -1.21
C ASP A 20 4.54 9.08 -2.26
N LEU A 21 4.46 9.47 -3.54
CA LEU A 21 4.16 8.55 -4.64
C LEU A 21 5.18 7.41 -4.73
N LEU A 22 6.48 7.72 -4.57
CA LEU A 22 7.54 6.72 -4.55
C LEU A 22 7.41 5.77 -3.36
N LYS A 23 7.10 6.30 -2.17
CA LYS A 23 6.85 5.47 -0.99
C LYS A 23 5.62 4.59 -1.19
N THR A 24 4.52 5.14 -1.73
CA THR A 24 3.30 4.39 -2.08
C THR A 24 3.61 3.27 -3.06
N ARG A 25 4.36 3.54 -4.13
CA ARG A 25 4.79 2.51 -5.09
C ARG A 25 5.62 1.41 -4.42
N LYS A 26 6.54 1.78 -3.52
CA LYS A 26 7.32 0.81 -2.75
C LYS A 26 6.42 -0.05 -1.87
N ARG A 27 5.47 0.56 -1.17
CA ARG A 27 4.49 -0.17 -0.34
C ARG A 27 3.63 -1.12 -1.17
N LEU A 28 3.11 -0.65 -2.30
CA LEU A 28 2.33 -1.47 -3.24
C LEU A 28 3.13 -2.69 -3.72
N SER A 29 4.43 -2.55 -3.98
CA SER A 29 5.28 -3.68 -4.41
C SER A 29 5.45 -4.81 -3.39
N SER A 30 5.07 -4.57 -2.12
CA SER A 30 5.06 -5.61 -1.08
C SER A 30 3.87 -6.58 -1.21
N PHE A 31 2.77 -6.15 -1.81
CA PHE A 31 1.54 -6.93 -1.96
C PHE A 31 1.66 -7.97 -3.08
N ARG A 32 2.32 -9.09 -2.78
CA ARG A 32 2.52 -10.20 -3.73
C ARG A 32 1.37 -11.20 -3.60
N HIS A 33 0.55 -11.29 -4.64
CA HIS A 33 -0.65 -12.14 -4.68
C HIS A 33 -1.70 -11.76 -3.64
N TRP A 34 -1.91 -10.45 -3.40
CA TRP A 34 -3.02 -9.98 -2.58
C TRP A 34 -4.34 -10.40 -3.24
N PRO A 35 -5.18 -11.21 -2.57
CA PRO A 35 -6.34 -11.81 -3.24
C PRO A 35 -7.54 -10.86 -3.36
N TYR A 36 -7.46 -9.64 -2.79
CA TYR A 36 -8.60 -8.75 -2.60
C TYR A 36 -8.54 -7.46 -3.43
N ASP A 37 -7.84 -7.45 -4.56
CA ASP A 37 -7.74 -6.27 -5.45
C ASP A 37 -9.06 -5.88 -6.17
N GLY A 38 -10.19 -6.50 -5.80
CA GLY A 38 -11.55 -6.10 -6.20
C GLY A 38 -12.41 -5.53 -5.07
N GLU A 39 -11.89 -5.46 -3.84
CA GLU A 39 -12.64 -5.09 -2.63
C GLU A 39 -12.31 -3.65 -2.14
N SER A 40 -12.92 -3.20 -1.05
CA SER A 40 -12.63 -1.89 -0.44
C SER A 40 -11.16 -1.76 0.03
N TYR A 41 -10.50 -2.87 0.34
CA TYR A 41 -9.15 -2.99 0.89
C TYR A 41 -8.16 -3.59 -0.13
N THR A 42 -8.24 -3.10 -1.37
CA THR A 42 -7.23 -3.41 -2.41
C THR A 42 -5.81 -3.12 -1.91
N SER A 43 -4.82 -3.78 -2.52
CA SER A 43 -3.40 -3.51 -2.28
C SER A 43 -3.05 -2.04 -2.52
N LEU A 44 -3.70 -1.38 -3.49
CA LEU A 44 -3.54 0.05 -3.76
C LEU A 44 -4.12 0.90 -2.63
N THR A 45 -5.34 0.61 -2.16
CA THR A 45 -5.97 1.33 -1.04
C THR A 45 -5.11 1.23 0.22
N LEU A 46 -4.63 0.02 0.54
CA LEU A 46 -3.75 -0.24 1.68
C LEU A 46 -2.41 0.52 1.55
N ALA A 47 -1.78 0.46 0.38
CA ALA A 47 -0.53 1.17 0.13
C ALA A 47 -0.69 2.70 0.20
N LEU A 48 -1.81 3.26 -0.27
CA LEU A 48 -2.11 4.69 -0.12
C LEU A 48 -2.26 5.10 1.35
N ASN A 49 -2.78 4.21 2.18
CA ASN A 49 -2.96 4.42 3.62
C ASN A 49 -1.74 4.03 4.47
N GLY A 50 -0.58 3.77 3.87
CA GLY A 50 0.66 3.54 4.62
C GLY A 50 0.96 2.08 4.98
N PHE A 51 0.15 1.14 4.53
CA PHE A 51 0.36 -0.29 4.80
C PHE A 51 1.30 -0.96 3.80
N MET A 52 2.02 -1.97 4.27
CA MET A 52 2.72 -2.97 3.47
C MET A 52 2.20 -4.36 3.83
N MET A 53 2.25 -5.30 2.89
CA MET A 53 1.92 -6.69 3.16
C MET A 53 2.89 -7.25 4.22
N ALA A 54 2.34 -7.80 5.29
CA ALA A 54 3.10 -8.41 6.37
C ALA A 54 3.16 -9.93 6.22
N SER A 55 2.02 -10.55 5.91
CA SER A 55 1.90 -12.00 5.74
C SER A 55 0.97 -12.35 4.57
N ASN A 56 1.34 -13.41 3.84
CA ASN A 56 0.54 -13.99 2.76
C ASN A 56 0.05 -15.41 3.06
N GLU A 57 0.17 -15.86 4.30
CA GLU A 57 -0.21 -17.22 4.67
C GLU A 57 -1.72 -17.33 4.87
N SER A 58 -2.26 -18.50 4.55
CA SER A 58 -3.70 -18.80 4.53
C SER A 58 -4.43 -18.60 5.86
N CYS A 59 -3.71 -18.41 6.97
CA CYS A 59 -4.26 -18.15 8.30
C CYS A 59 -4.09 -16.69 8.77
N GLY A 60 -3.64 -15.77 7.93
CA GLY A 60 -3.47 -14.38 8.36
C GLY A 60 -2.94 -13.46 7.28
N LEU A 61 -3.71 -13.24 6.21
CA LEU A 61 -3.44 -12.16 5.26
C LEU A 61 -3.52 -10.83 6.01
N SER A 62 -2.36 -10.26 6.29
CA SER A 62 -2.25 -9.06 7.10
C SER A 62 -1.38 -8.00 6.44
N ALA A 63 -1.64 -6.75 6.81
CA ALA A 63 -0.87 -5.62 6.37
C ALA A 63 -0.47 -4.78 7.58
N ILE A 64 0.79 -4.35 7.59
CA ILE A 64 1.38 -3.54 8.66
C ILE A 64 1.60 -2.11 8.20
N CYS A 65 1.16 -1.14 9.00
CA CYS A 65 1.45 0.26 8.75
C CYS A 65 2.93 0.58 9.07
N ILE A 66 3.63 1.19 8.12
CA ILE A 66 5.05 1.55 8.30
C ILE A 66 5.28 2.67 9.31
N CYS A 67 4.24 3.44 9.62
CA CYS A 67 4.33 4.59 10.52
C CYS A 67 4.00 4.19 11.96
N CYS A 68 2.86 3.54 12.19
CA CYS A 68 2.35 3.22 13.53
C CYS A 68 2.52 1.75 13.94
N GLN A 69 3.01 0.89 13.04
CA GLN A 69 3.24 -0.55 13.27
C GLN A 69 1.99 -1.36 13.63
N LYS A 70 0.77 -0.80 13.46
CA LYS A 70 -0.46 -1.61 13.51
C LYS A 70 -0.42 -2.67 12.41
N ASP A 71 -0.49 -3.93 12.80
CA ASP A 71 -0.63 -5.09 11.91
C ASP A 71 -2.07 -5.60 11.98
N LEU A 72 -2.78 -5.51 10.86
CA LEU A 72 -4.21 -5.76 10.78
C LEU A 72 -4.50 -6.86 9.77
N GLN A 73 -5.40 -7.76 10.14
CA GLN A 73 -6.05 -8.68 9.22
C GLN A 73 -7.26 -7.98 8.59
N TRP A 74 -7.59 -8.35 7.35
CA TRP A 74 -8.60 -7.64 6.57
C TRP A 74 -9.72 -8.56 6.12
N ASP A 75 -10.95 -8.08 6.25
CA ASP A 75 -12.16 -8.73 5.78
C ASP A 75 -12.98 -7.85 4.81
N SER A 76 -13.99 -8.47 4.20
CA SER A 76 -14.83 -7.83 3.17
C SER A 76 -15.63 -6.61 3.63
N THR A 77 -15.72 -6.38 4.93
CA THR A 77 -16.50 -5.29 5.54
C THR A 77 -15.65 -4.12 6.02
N ASP A 78 -14.32 -4.28 6.02
CA ASP A 78 -13.41 -3.28 6.54
C ASP A 78 -13.26 -2.06 5.61
N ASP A 79 -13.12 -0.89 6.24
CA ASP A 79 -12.72 0.37 5.60
C ASP A 79 -11.32 0.76 6.06
N VAL A 80 -10.36 0.78 5.12
CA VAL A 80 -8.94 0.97 5.43
C VAL A 80 -8.66 2.25 6.23
N PRO A 81 -9.16 3.44 5.86
CA PRO A 81 -8.96 4.64 6.67
C PRO A 81 -9.54 4.55 8.08
N SER A 82 -10.67 3.86 8.25
CA SER A 82 -11.33 3.72 9.55
C SER A 82 -10.56 2.81 10.50
N GLU A 83 -10.12 1.64 10.02
CA GLU A 83 -9.32 0.70 10.80
C GLU A 83 -7.93 1.26 11.15
N HIS A 84 -7.41 2.16 10.33
CA HIS A 84 -6.09 2.74 10.55
C HIS A 84 -6.05 3.78 11.69
N ARG A 85 -7.15 4.50 11.95
CA ARG A 85 -7.24 5.52 13.02
C ARG A 85 -6.93 4.92 14.40
#